data_AF-A0A8T7BYI1-F1
#
_entry.id   AF-A0A8T7BYI1-F1
#
_cell.length_a   1.000
_cell.length_b   1.000
_cell.length_c   1.000
_cell.angle_alpha   90.00
_cell.angle_beta   90.00
_cell.angle_gamma   90.00
#
_symmetry.space_group_name_H-M   'P 1'
#
loop_
_entity.id
_entity.type
_entity.pdbx_description
1 polymer ?
#
loop_
_entity_poly.entity_id
_entity_poly.type
_entity_poly.pdbx_seq_one_letter_code
_entity_poly.pdbx_strand_id
1 'polypeptide(L)'
;MGKLTLLERRLRIVTGLILAVYIFTHLFNHSLGLLSLEAMETMRKAVTPFWRSWFGGVLIYGSLLTHFTLALMSLYRRSSLRMPGWELAQLVLGLAIVPLLAGHVAA
;
A
#
# COMPACT_ATOMS: atom_id res chain seq x y z
N MET A 1 19.53 19.32 -7.59
CA MET A 1 18.81 18.18 -6.96
C MET A 1 19.84 17.22 -6.37
N GLY A 2 19.88 17.01 -5.05
CA GLY A 2 20.88 16.11 -4.43
C GLY A 2 20.56 14.63 -4.66
N LYS A 3 21.57 13.75 -4.65
CA LYS A 3 21.40 12.29 -4.79
C LYS A 3 20.35 11.72 -3.82
N LEU A 4 20.30 12.25 -2.60
CA LEU A 4 19.33 11.89 -1.57
C LEU A 4 17.86 12.14 -2.00
N THR A 5 17.59 13.27 -2.68
CA THR A 5 16.24 13.61 -3.16
C THR A 5 15.76 12.67 -4.28
N LEU A 6 16.68 12.21 -5.13
CA LEU A 6 16.38 11.24 -6.19
C LEU A 6 16.08 9.86 -5.61
N LEU A 7 16.84 9.44 -4.58
CA LEU A 7 16.60 8.19 -3.90
C LEU A 7 15.24 8.18 -3.19
N GLU A 8 14.88 9.23 -2.45
CA GLU A 8 13.56 9.35 -1.81
C GLU A 8 12.42 9.25 -2.83
N ARG A 9 12.54 9.92 -3.99
CA ARG A 9 11.54 9.85 -5.06
C ARG A 9 11.41 8.43 -5.62
N ARG A 10 12.54 7.76 -5.88
CA ARG A 10 12.55 6.38 -6.39
C ARG A 10 11.93 5.42 -5.38
N LEU A 11 12.33 5.50 -4.11
CA LEU A 11 11.79 4.66 -3.05
C LEU A 11 10.27 4.84 -2.94
N ARG A 12 9.78 6.09 -2.90
CA ARG A 12 8.33 6.38 -2.82
C ARG A 12 7.54 5.73 -3.96
N ILE A 13 8.05 5.80 -5.19
CA ILE A 13 7.40 5.21 -6.37
C ILE A 13 7.46 3.69 -6.30
N VAL A 14 8.64 3.11 -6.06
CA VAL A 14 8.82 1.65 -6.05
C VAL A 14 7.97 1.00 -4.96
N THR A 15 8.01 1.52 -3.74
CA THR A 15 7.21 0.97 -2.64
C THR A 15 5.72 1.20 -2.85
N GLY A 16 5.34 2.36 -3.40
CA GLY A 16 3.95 2.63 -3.78
C GLY A 16 3.42 1.64 -4.83
N LEU A 17 4.22 1.31 -5.84
CA LEU A 17 3.86 0.33 -6.86
C LEU A 17 3.74 -1.09 -6.30
N ILE A 18 4.66 -1.50 -5.41
CA ILE A 18 4.57 -2.82 -4.74
C ILE A 18 3.26 -2.93 -3.95
N LEU A 19 2.93 -1.90 -3.16
CA LEU A 19 1.67 -1.86 -2.41
C LEU A 19 0.45 -1.84 -3.34
N ALA A 20 0.49 -1.09 -4.43
CA ALA A 20 -0.59 -1.04 -5.41
C ALA A 20 -0.84 -2.41 -6.07
N VAL A 21 0.22 -3.14 -6.45
CA VAL A 21 0.11 -4.48 -7.02
C VAL A 21 -0.47 -5.47 -5.99
N TYR A 22 -0.01 -5.40 -4.74
CA TYR A 22 -0.59 -6.22 -3.67
C TYR A 22 -2.09 -5.93 -3.47
N ILE A 23 -2.46 -4.66 -3.27
CA ILE A 23 -3.86 -4.25 -3.05
C ILE A 23 -4.73 -4.62 -4.25
N PHE A 24 -4.25 -4.38 -5.47
CA PHE A 24 -4.99 -4.76 -6.68
C PHE A 24 -5.26 -6.26 -6.73
N THR A 25 -4.22 -7.10 -6.56
CA THR A 25 -4.41 -8.56 -6.58
C THR A 25 -5.31 -9.06 -5.45
N HIS A 26 -5.23 -8.45 -4.28
CA HIS A 26 -6.08 -8.76 -3.12
C HIS A 26 -7.56 -8.40 -3.37
N LEU A 27 -7.83 -7.16 -3.78
CA LEU A 27 -9.20 -6.70 -4.05
C LEU A 27 -9.81 -7.40 -5.27
N PHE A 28 -9.00 -7.66 -6.30
CA PHE A 28 -9.42 -8.43 -7.46
C PHE A 28 -9.86 -9.84 -7.05
N ASN A 29 -9.06 -10.54 -6.22
CA ASN A 29 -9.44 -11.82 -5.65
C ASN A 29 -10.80 -11.77 -4.92
N HIS A 30 -11.00 -10.78 -4.05
CA HIS A 30 -12.28 -10.62 -3.35
C HIS A 30 -13.45 -10.33 -4.29
N SER A 31 -13.25 -9.53 -5.34
CA SER A 31 -14.28 -9.24 -6.33
C SER A 31 -14.74 -10.48 -7.11
N LEU A 32 -13.86 -11.48 -7.30
CA LEU A 32 -14.25 -12.76 -7.91
C LEU A 32 -15.27 -13.52 -7.06
N GLY A 33 -15.36 -13.25 -5.76
CA GLY A 33 -16.39 -13.79 -4.88
C GLY A 33 -17.81 -13.37 -5.28
N LEU A 34 -17.96 -12.28 -6.04
CA LEU A 34 -19.23 -11.86 -6.64
C LEU A 34 -19.64 -12.74 -7.85
N LEU A 35 -18.66 -13.38 -8.52
CA LEU A 35 -18.91 -14.30 -9.62
C LEU A 35 -19.13 -15.73 -9.12
N SER A 36 -18.21 -16.24 -8.30
CA SER A 36 -18.36 -17.50 -7.56
C SER A 36 -17.29 -17.66 -6.48
N LEU A 37 -17.61 -18.45 -5.45
CA LEU A 37 -16.63 -18.83 -4.43
C LEU A 37 -15.46 -19.65 -5.00
N GLU A 38 -15.71 -20.47 -6.01
CA GLU A 38 -14.69 -21.28 -6.66
C GLU A 38 -13.66 -20.43 -7.42
N ALA A 39 -14.10 -19.39 -8.14
CA ALA A 39 -13.21 -18.46 -8.83
C ALA A 39 -12.33 -17.69 -7.84
N MET A 40 -12.93 -17.17 -6.76
CA MET A 40 -12.18 -16.51 -5.67
C MET A 40 -11.16 -17.46 -5.04
N GLU A 41 -11.55 -18.70 -4.74
CA GLU A 41 -10.67 -19.67 -4.09
C GLU A 41 -9.52 -20.12 -5.01
N THR A 42 -9.79 -20.29 -6.30
CA THR A 42 -8.78 -20.64 -7.31
C THR A 42 -7.73 -19.54 -7.43
N MET A 43 -8.15 -18.28 -7.55
CA MET A 43 -7.23 -17.14 -7.60
C MET A 43 -6.45 -17.00 -6.28
N ARG A 44 -7.12 -17.18 -5.13
CA ARG A 44 -6.48 -17.15 -3.81
C ARG A 44 -5.35 -18.16 -3.72
N LYS A 45 -5.58 -19.40 -4.15
CA LYS A 45 -4.55 -20.46 -4.17
C LYS A 45 -3.36 -20.12 -5.08
N ALA A 46 -3.59 -19.39 -6.18
CA ALA A 46 -2.53 -18.96 -7.08
C ALA A 46 -1.68 -17.82 -6.50
N VAL A 47 -2.29 -16.81 -5.87
CA VAL A 47 -1.56 -15.61 -5.39
C VAL A 47 -1.02 -15.72 -3.98
N THR A 48 -1.67 -16.50 -3.11
CA THR A 48 -1.28 -16.66 -1.70
C THR A 48 0.15 -17.15 -1.52
N PRO A 49 0.65 -18.17 -2.26
CA PRO A 49 2.02 -18.67 -2.07
C PRO A 49 3.08 -17.58 -2.24
N PHE A 50 2.88 -16.65 -3.18
CA PHE A 50 3.80 -15.54 -3.36
C PHE A 50 3.68 -14.53 -2.21
N TRP A 51 2.48 -13.99 -1.96
CA TRP A 51 2.30 -12.91 -0.99
C TRP A 51 2.47 -13.32 0.47
N ARG A 52 2.22 -14.60 0.80
CA ARG A 52 2.46 -15.16 2.14
C ARG A 52 3.81 -15.86 2.27
N SER A 53 4.65 -15.85 1.24
CA SER A 53 6.05 -16.27 1.40
C SER A 53 6.83 -15.25 2.24
N TRP A 54 7.99 -15.66 2.75
CA TRP A 54 8.94 -14.75 3.39
C TRP A 54 9.27 -13.55 2.50
N PHE A 55 9.54 -13.79 1.22
CA PHE A 55 9.88 -12.75 0.25
C PHE A 55 8.72 -11.77 0.03
N GLY A 56 7.50 -12.29 -0.16
CA GLY A 56 6.29 -11.47 -0.28
C GLY A 56 6.04 -10.63 0.97
N GLY A 57 6.24 -11.21 2.16
CA GLY A 57 6.16 -10.50 3.44
C GLY A 57 7.15 -9.34 3.52
N VAL A 58 8.43 -9.57 3.23
CA VAL A 58 9.46 -8.51 3.22
C VAL A 58 9.09 -7.40 2.23
N LEU A 59 8.61 -7.74 1.04
CA LEU A 59 8.15 -6.76 0.05
C LEU A 59 7.00 -5.90 0.58
N ILE A 60 5.95 -6.51 1.13
CA ILE A 60 4.77 -5.78 1.61
C ILE A 60 5.13 -4.94 2.83
N TYR A 61 5.67 -5.54 3.89
CA TYR A 61 5.93 -4.83 5.14
C TYR A 61 7.04 -3.78 4.99
N GLY A 62 8.10 -4.10 4.25
CA GLY A 62 9.17 -3.16 3.93
C GLY A 62 8.68 -1.98 3.09
N SER A 63 7.82 -2.25 2.09
CA SER A 63 7.22 -1.19 1.28
C SER A 63 6.25 -0.33 2.08
N LEU A 64 5.40 -0.94 2.92
CA LEU A 64 4.46 -0.23 3.77
C LEU A 64 5.19 0.73 4.71
N LEU A 65 6.17 0.22 5.47
CA LEU A 65 6.96 1.02 6.40
C LEU A 65 7.69 2.17 5.69
N THR A 66 8.35 1.86 4.58
CA THR A 66 9.14 2.86 3.83
C THR A 66 8.23 3.92 3.19
N HIS A 67 7.14 3.50 2.53
CA HIS A 67 6.21 4.41 1.87
C HIS A 67 5.55 5.35 2.87
N PHE A 68 5.05 4.78 3.97
CA PHE A 68 4.39 5.53 5.04
C PHE A 68 5.35 6.53 5.70
N THR A 69 6.56 6.09 6.05
CA THR A 69 7.58 6.98 6.62
C THR A 69 7.91 8.14 5.67
N LEU A 70 8.11 7.86 4.38
CA LEU A 70 8.40 8.91 3.38
C LEU A 70 7.21 9.86 3.17
N ALA A 71 5.97 9.40 3.34
CA ALA A 71 4.78 10.25 3.30
C ALA A 71 4.73 11.18 4.53
N LEU A 72 4.98 10.64 5.73
CA LEU A 72 5.06 11.44 6.96
C LEU A 72 6.20 12.46 6.92
N MET A 73 7.39 12.05 6.45
CA MET A 73 8.53 12.97 6.28
C MET A 73 8.25 14.06 5.25
N SER A 74 7.46 13.76 4.21
CA SER A 74 6.99 14.76 3.25
C SER A 74 6.09 15.79 3.92
N LEU A 75 5.16 15.34 4.77
CA LEU A 75 4.27 16.22 5.53
C LEU A 75 5.03 17.06 6.56
N TYR A 76 5.94 16.44 7.32
CA TYR A 76 6.76 17.09 8.33
C TYR A 76 7.63 18.23 7.75
N ARG A 77 8.11 18.07 6.51
CA ARG A 77 8.94 19.08 5.84
C ARG A 77 8.15 20.24 5.24
N ARG A 78 6.81 20.23 5.31
CA ARG A 78 5.98 21.34 4.83
C ARG A 78 5.90 22.44 5.88
N SER A 79 6.02 23.69 5.43
CA SER A 79 5.79 24.88 6.27
C SER A 79 4.32 25.27 6.39
N SER A 80 3.44 24.68 5.58
CA SER A 80 2.00 24.93 5.56
C SER A 80 1.23 23.67 5.18
N LEU A 81 0.06 23.47 5.80
CA LEU A 81 -0.86 22.38 5.49
C LEU A 81 -1.91 22.74 4.42
N ARG A 82 -1.79 23.92 3.80
CA ARG A 82 -2.63 24.27 2.65
C ARG A 82 -2.22 23.43 1.45
N MET A 83 -3.15 22.59 0.99
CA MET A 83 -2.93 21.66 -0.12
C MET A 83 -4.20 21.57 -0.98
N PRO A 84 -4.09 21.23 -2.29
CA PRO A 84 -5.26 20.99 -3.11
C PRO A 84 -6.08 19.80 -2.56
N GLY A 85 -7.39 19.80 -2.81
CA GLY A 85 -8.30 18.81 -2.22
C GLY A 85 -7.95 17.35 -2.51
N TRP A 86 -7.39 17.05 -3.69
CA TRP A 86 -6.94 15.70 -4.02
C TRP A 86 -5.75 15.23 -3.18
N GLU A 87 -4.84 16.14 -2.82
CA GLU A 87 -3.70 15.82 -1.96
C GLU A 87 -4.18 15.59 -0.53
N LEU A 88 -5.14 16.40 -0.06
CA LEU A 88 -5.78 16.20 1.23
C LEU A 88 -6.49 14.84 1.29
N ALA A 89 -7.26 14.49 0.25
CA ALA A 89 -7.94 13.21 0.17
C ALA A 89 -6.95 12.04 0.21
N GLN A 90 -5.85 12.12 -0.55
CA GLN A 90 -4.81 11.09 -0.52
C GLN A 90 -4.17 10.96 0.86
N LEU A 91 -3.89 12.08 1.54
CA LEU A 91 -3.32 12.08 2.88
C LEU A 91 -4.29 11.46 3.90
N VAL A 92 -5.55 11.91 3.91
CA VAL A 92 -6.57 11.43 4.85
C VAL A 92 -6.83 9.94 4.63
N LEU A 93 -7.07 9.51 3.39
CA LEU A 93 -7.29 8.10 3.06
C LEU A 93 -6.07 7.26 3.39
N GLY A 94 -4.86 7.73 3.08
CA GLY A 94 -3.61 7.04 3.39
C GLY A 94 -3.37 6.86 4.89
N LEU A 95 -3.67 7.88 5.71
CA LEU A 95 -3.58 7.79 7.17
C LEU A 95 -4.67 6.89 7.76
N ALA A 96 -5.88 6.92 7.18
CA ALA A 96 -6.99 6.08 7.61
C ALA A 96 -6.71 4.57 7.43
N ILE A 97 -5.78 4.19 6.54
CA ILE A 97 -5.39 2.78 6.35
C ILE A 97 -4.93 2.16 7.67
N VAL A 98 -4.18 2.87 8.53
CA VAL A 98 -3.63 2.27 9.77
C VAL A 98 -4.74 1.78 10.72
N PRO A 99 -5.69 2.63 11.17
CA PRO A 99 -6.77 2.17 12.03
C PRO A 99 -7.74 1.20 11.32
N LEU A 100 -8.02 1.40 10.03
CA LEU A 100 -8.92 0.51 9.28
C LEU A 100 -8.31 -0.88 9.09
N LEU A 101 -7.01 -0.97 8.84
CA LEU A 101 -6.31 -2.23 8.64
C LEU A 101 -6.19 -3.02 9.95
N ALA A 102 -6.03 -2.34 11.09
CA ALA A 102 -5.93 -3.00 12.39
C ALA A 102 -7.15 -3.87 12.70
N GLY A 103 -8.36 -3.35 12.44
CA GLY A 103 -9.60 -4.13 12.58
C GLY A 103 -9.80 -5.17 11.47
N HIS A 104 -9.32 -4.88 10.26
CA HIS A 104 -9.48 -5.76 9.11
C HIS A 104 -8.63 -7.04 9.19
N VAL A 105 -7.42 -6.96 9.75
CA VAL A 105 -6.50 -8.11 9.84
C VAL A 105 -6.74 -8.95 11.10
N ALA A 106 -7.31 -8.35 12.15
CA ALA A 106 -7.55 -9.02 13.43
C ALA A 106 -8.91 -9.73 13.53
N ALA A 107 -9.84 -9.43 12.61
CA ALA A 107 -11.14 -10.08 12.48
C ALA A 107 -11.06 -11.37 11.63
#